data_AF-A0A540MRT8-F1
#
_entry.id   AF-A0A540MRT8-F1
#
_cell.length_a   1.000
_cell.length_b   1.000
_cell.length_c   1.000
_cell.angle_alpha   90.00
_cell.angle_beta   90.00
_cell.angle_gamma   90.00
#
_symmetry.space_group_name_H-M   'P 1'
#
loop_
_entity.id
_entity.type
_entity.pdbx_description
1 polymer ?
#
loop_
_entity_poly.entity_id
_entity_poly.type
_entity_poly.pdbx_seq_one_letter_code
_entity_poly.pdbx_strand_id
1 'polypeptide(L)'
;MNLPLQISEVILSEDSLPRATHPSVTNHGLHNSNLMVTEVRVEGLETLDYLDNTQNRKRCTEQGDALTFESEVDKIYLSTPTKIAILDHEKKGTFVIRKEGLPDAVVWNPWDKKAKALTDFGHDEYKHMLCVEAAAIEKPITLKPG
;
A
#
# COMPACT_ATOMS: atom_id res chain seq x y z
N MET A 1 20.33 10.67 -0.93
CA MET A 1 19.55 11.07 -2.13
C MET A 1 18.10 10.82 -1.79
N ASN A 2 17.44 11.84 -1.22
CA ASN A 2 16.02 11.78 -0.86
C ASN A 2 15.22 12.25 -2.06
N LEU A 3 14.43 11.36 -2.66
CA LEU A 3 13.25 11.81 -3.40
C LEU A 3 12.18 12.10 -2.34
N PRO A 4 11.57 13.31 -2.33
CA PRO A 4 10.43 13.57 -1.47
C PRO A 4 9.26 12.82 -2.09
N LEU A 5 8.95 11.63 -1.59
CA LEU A 5 7.64 11.04 -1.82
C LEU A 5 6.69 11.85 -0.95
N GLN A 6 6.07 12.86 -1.56
CA GLN A 6 4.94 13.57 -0.99
C GLN A 6 3.81 12.55 -0.89
N ILE A 7 3.68 11.90 0.28
CA ILE A 7 2.60 10.96 0.58
C ILE A 7 1.32 11.80 0.63
N SER A 8 0.56 11.78 -0.46
CA SER A 8 -0.78 12.35 -0.52
C SER A 8 -1.73 11.48 0.31
N GLU A 9 -2.25 12.05 1.37
CA GLU A 9 -3.34 11.55 2.22
C GLU A 9 -4.58 11.18 1.38
N VAL A 10 -5.24 10.06 1.69
CA VAL A 10 -6.59 9.76 1.18
C VAL A 10 -7.52 9.41 2.35
N ILE A 11 -8.66 10.09 2.37
CA ILE A 11 -9.81 9.86 3.25
C ILE A 11 -10.90 9.24 2.35
N LEU A 12 -11.38 8.03 2.63
CA LEU A 12 -12.56 7.49 1.94
C LEU A 12 -13.82 7.65 2.80
N SER A 13 -14.72 8.48 2.29
CA SER A 13 -16.14 8.56 2.64
C SER A 13 -16.92 7.51 1.83
N GLU A 14 -18.01 7.00 2.41
CA GLU A 14 -18.90 6.03 1.77
C GLU A 14 -19.53 6.57 0.47
N ASP A 15 -19.61 5.70 -0.54
CA ASP A 15 -20.41 5.73 -1.77
C ASP A 15 -20.63 7.07 -2.52
N SER A 16 -19.95 7.25 -3.69
CA SER A 16 -20.57 7.63 -4.98
C SER A 16 -19.55 7.84 -6.14
N LEU A 17 -19.96 7.42 -7.36
CA LEU A 17 -19.34 7.30 -8.71
C LEU A 17 -18.80 8.63 -9.35
N PRO A 18 -18.15 8.70 -10.57
CA PRO A 18 -18.11 7.76 -11.71
C PRO A 18 -16.78 7.56 -12.50
N ARG A 19 -16.90 6.64 -13.48
CA ARG A 19 -15.98 6.14 -14.54
C ARG A 19 -15.08 7.20 -15.23
N ALA A 20 -13.77 6.95 -15.30
CA ALA A 20 -12.83 7.69 -16.16
C ALA A 20 -12.04 6.74 -17.09
N THR A 21 -11.83 7.16 -18.34
CA THR A 21 -11.26 6.38 -19.47
C THR A 21 -9.78 6.69 -19.75
N HIS A 22 -8.99 6.95 -18.71
CA HIS A 22 -7.53 7.04 -18.80
C HIS A 22 -6.95 6.25 -17.62
N PRO A 23 -5.71 5.69 -17.71
CA PRO A 23 -5.06 5.07 -16.55
C PRO A 23 -4.84 6.14 -15.48
N SER A 24 -5.81 6.29 -14.59
CA SER A 24 -5.75 7.14 -13.42
C SER A 24 -5.00 6.36 -12.34
N VAL A 25 -3.78 6.82 -12.03
CA VAL A 25 -3.05 6.39 -10.84
C VAL A 25 -3.73 7.06 -9.66
N THR A 26 -4.69 6.37 -9.04
CA THR A 26 -5.21 6.82 -7.76
C THR A 26 -4.33 6.20 -6.68
N ASN A 27 -3.45 7.00 -6.07
CA ASN A 27 -2.74 6.60 -4.86
C ASN A 27 -3.77 6.46 -3.74
N HIS A 28 -3.82 5.32 -3.06
CA HIS A 28 -4.82 5.03 -2.04
C HIS A 28 -4.14 4.70 -0.71
N GLY A 29 -3.87 5.72 0.11
CA GLY A 29 -3.56 5.53 1.53
C GLY A 29 -4.86 5.40 2.33
N LEU A 30 -4.97 4.46 3.27
CA LEU A 30 -6.07 4.42 4.22
C LEU A 30 -5.66 5.18 5.49
N HIS A 31 -6.19 6.38 5.72
CA HIS A 31 -6.23 7.02 7.04
C HIS A 31 -7.66 6.95 7.56
N ASN A 32 -7.92 6.04 8.48
CA ASN A 32 -9.23 5.92 9.13
C ASN A 32 -8.98 5.93 10.64
N SER A 33 -9.51 6.93 11.34
CA SER A 33 -9.31 7.14 12.79
C SER A 33 -9.72 5.94 13.66
N ASN A 34 -10.43 4.97 13.09
CA ASN A 34 -10.86 3.75 13.74
C ASN A 34 -10.18 2.48 13.19
N LEU A 35 -9.25 2.56 12.23
CA LEU A 35 -8.49 1.40 11.74
C LEU A 35 -7.51 0.94 12.82
N MET A 36 -7.35 -0.37 13.02
CA MET A 36 -6.21 -0.91 13.76
C MET A 36 -5.40 -1.77 12.81
N VAL A 37 -4.20 -1.33 12.43
CA VAL A 37 -3.38 -2.02 11.41
C VAL A 37 -3.06 -3.47 11.80
N THR A 38 -3.02 -3.77 13.10
CA THR A 38 -2.83 -5.14 13.62
C THR A 38 -4.03 -6.06 13.35
N GLU A 39 -5.22 -5.51 13.12
CA GLU A 39 -6.46 -6.23 12.79
C GLU A 39 -6.69 -6.31 11.28
N VAL A 40 -5.77 -5.77 10.47
CA VAL A 40 -5.86 -5.73 9.02
C VAL A 40 -5.08 -6.87 8.40
N ARG A 41 -5.64 -7.46 7.34
CA ARG A 41 -4.95 -8.40 6.45
C ARG A 41 -5.04 -7.93 5.01
N VAL A 42 -3.97 -8.15 4.24
CA VAL A 42 -3.96 -7.90 2.80
C VAL A 42 -3.87 -9.22 2.05
N GLU A 43 -4.82 -9.45 1.15
CA GLU A 43 -4.96 -10.65 0.33
C GLU A 43 -4.78 -10.32 -1.17
N GLY A 44 -4.43 -11.34 -1.96
CA GLY A 44 -4.09 -11.25 -3.38
C GLY A 44 -2.60 -11.02 -3.65
N LEU A 45 -1.76 -11.22 -2.63
CA LEU A 45 -0.31 -11.03 -2.67
C LEU A 45 0.47 -12.33 -2.40
N GLU A 46 -0.25 -13.44 -2.22
CA GLU A 46 0.29 -14.74 -1.87
C GLU A 46 1.21 -15.24 -2.99
N THR A 47 2.31 -15.89 -2.64
CA THR A 47 3.28 -16.48 -3.58
C THR A 47 3.98 -15.49 -4.52
N LEU A 48 3.71 -14.18 -4.41
CA LEU A 48 4.34 -13.17 -5.24
C LEU A 48 5.74 -12.84 -4.75
N ASP A 49 6.61 -12.52 -5.70
CA ASP A 49 7.88 -11.89 -5.39
C ASP A 49 7.66 -10.46 -4.91
N TYR A 50 8.46 -10.04 -3.93
CA TYR A 50 8.52 -8.65 -3.49
C TYR A 50 9.96 -8.19 -3.25
N LEU A 51 10.17 -6.88 -3.32
CA LEU A 51 11.40 -6.23 -2.86
C LEU A 51 11.15 -5.62 -1.49
N ASP A 52 11.99 -5.97 -0.51
CA ASP A 52 11.90 -5.45 0.86
C ASP A 52 12.81 -4.23 1.05
N ASN A 53 12.22 -3.04 1.14
CA ASN A 53 12.98 -1.80 1.33
C ASN A 53 13.61 -1.72 2.74
N THR A 54 13.10 -2.45 3.73
CA THR A 54 13.73 -2.54 5.07
C THR A 54 15.02 -3.36 5.03
N GLN A 55 15.16 -4.23 4.03
CA GLN A 55 16.32 -5.10 3.81
C GLN A 55 17.09 -4.73 2.53
N ASN A 56 17.23 -3.43 2.24
CA ASN A 56 18.00 -2.92 1.10
C ASN A 56 17.55 -3.53 -0.25
N ARG A 57 16.24 -3.57 -0.48
CA ARG A 57 15.59 -4.14 -1.68
C ARG A 57 15.89 -5.62 -1.91
N LYS A 58 16.12 -6.38 -0.84
CA LYS A 58 16.23 -7.83 -0.93
C LYS A 58 14.97 -8.41 -1.59
N ARG A 59 15.17 -9.26 -2.60
CA ARG A 59 14.06 -9.99 -3.23
C ARG A 59 13.71 -11.21 -2.39
N CYS A 60 12.43 -11.34 -2.11
CA CYS A 60 11.83 -12.43 -1.35
C CYS A 60 10.55 -12.89 -2.06
N THR A 61 9.99 -14.03 -1.67
CA THR A 61 8.70 -14.53 -2.15
C THR A 61 7.77 -14.64 -0.96
N GLU A 62 6.57 -14.07 -1.05
CA GLU A 62 5.57 -14.11 0.03
C GLU A 62 5.10 -15.55 0.27
N GLN A 63 5.11 -15.97 1.53
CA GLN A 63 4.79 -17.34 1.94
C GLN A 63 3.48 -17.42 2.73
N GLY A 64 3.01 -16.30 3.28
CA GLY A 64 1.75 -16.26 4.01
C GLY A 64 0.53 -16.30 3.10
N ASP A 65 -0.57 -16.86 3.61
CA ASP A 65 -1.89 -16.84 2.96
C ASP A 65 -2.49 -15.41 2.91
N ALA A 66 -1.98 -14.51 3.74
CA ALA A 66 -2.27 -13.08 3.73
C ALA A 66 -1.12 -12.32 4.39
N LEU A 67 -0.92 -11.06 4.02
CA LEU A 67 0.01 -10.16 4.71
C LEU A 67 -0.64 -9.58 5.96
N THR A 68 0.00 -9.77 7.11
CA THR A 68 -0.36 -9.18 8.42
C THR A 68 0.72 -8.21 8.91
N PHE A 69 0.40 -7.41 9.92
CA PHE A 69 1.26 -6.32 10.39
C PHE A 69 1.60 -6.47 11.88
N GLU A 70 2.83 -6.91 12.16
CA GLU A 70 3.39 -7.01 13.52
C GLU A 70 4.70 -6.22 13.68
N SER A 71 5.18 -5.63 12.58
CA SER A 71 6.40 -4.82 12.52
C SER A 71 6.35 -3.89 11.30
N GLU A 72 7.42 -3.12 11.06
CA GLU A 72 7.54 -2.26 9.88
C GLU A 72 7.40 -3.08 8.60
N VAL A 73 6.55 -2.60 7.69
CA VAL A 73 6.36 -3.16 6.36
C VAL A 73 6.68 -2.08 5.35
N ASP A 74 7.60 -2.38 4.43
CA ASP A 74 7.96 -1.51 3.30
C ASP A 74 8.30 -2.42 2.11
N LYS A 75 7.24 -3.01 1.53
CA LYS A 75 7.34 -4.07 0.52
C LYS A 75 6.83 -3.57 -0.83
N ILE A 76 7.55 -3.90 -1.90
CA ILE A 76 7.12 -3.69 -3.28
C ILE A 76 6.83 -5.05 -3.90
N TYR A 77 5.56 -5.44 -3.97
CA TYR A 77 5.11 -6.65 -4.64
C TYR A 77 5.13 -6.49 -6.16
N LEU A 78 5.69 -7.49 -6.84
CA LEU A 78 5.98 -7.45 -8.26
C LEU A 78 4.90 -8.19 -9.06
N SER A 79 4.53 -7.65 -10.22
CA SER A 79 3.57 -8.28 -11.13
C SER A 79 2.25 -8.70 -10.43
N THR A 80 1.72 -7.83 -9.58
CA THR A 80 0.54 -8.09 -8.75
C THR A 80 -0.75 -8.21 -9.59
N PRO A 81 -1.74 -9.00 -9.13
CA PRO A 81 -3.07 -9.05 -9.72
C PRO A 81 -3.73 -7.67 -9.77
N THR A 82 -4.70 -7.49 -10.67
CA THR A 82 -5.42 -6.20 -10.81
C THR A 82 -6.31 -5.85 -9.61
N LYS A 83 -6.50 -6.80 -8.67
CA LYS A 83 -7.27 -6.63 -7.44
C LYS A 83 -6.43 -7.04 -6.24
N ILE A 84 -6.38 -6.18 -5.24
CA ILE A 84 -5.80 -6.45 -3.92
C ILE A 84 -6.87 -6.15 -2.88
N ALA A 85 -7.12 -7.08 -1.96
CA ALA A 85 -8.14 -6.93 -0.94
C ALA A 85 -7.51 -6.60 0.41
N ILE A 86 -8.12 -5.68 1.14
CA ILE A 86 -7.73 -5.26 2.49
C ILE A 86 -8.92 -5.55 3.39
N LEU A 87 -8.76 -6.51 4.30
CA LEU A 87 -9.79 -6.94 5.22
C LEU A 87 -9.51 -6.35 6.60
N ASP A 88 -10.48 -5.61 7.13
CA ASP A 88 -10.47 -5.09 8.51
C ASP A 88 -11.36 -6.03 9.34
N HIS A 89 -10.74 -6.87 10.18
CA HIS A 89 -11.47 -7.85 10.97
C HIS A 89 -12.34 -7.22 12.05
N GLU A 90 -11.86 -6.14 12.68
CA GLU A 90 -12.57 -5.45 13.75
C GLU A 90 -13.87 -4.84 13.23
N LYS A 91 -13.79 -4.18 12.07
CA LYS A 91 -14.96 -3.53 11.45
C LYS A 91 -15.75 -4.41 10.51
N LYS A 92 -15.27 -5.64 10.24
CA LYS A 92 -15.84 -6.55 9.23
C LYS A 92 -15.97 -5.87 7.85
N GLY A 93 -15.01 -5.00 7.55
CA GLY A 93 -14.96 -4.24 6.29
C GLY A 93 -14.01 -4.90 5.30
N THR A 94 -14.31 -4.76 4.00
CA THR A 94 -13.38 -5.15 2.94
C THR A 94 -13.22 -4.00 1.96
N PHE A 95 -11.98 -3.54 1.80
CA PHE A 95 -11.58 -2.57 0.78
C PHE A 95 -10.90 -3.31 -0.36
N VAL A 96 -11.17 -2.91 -1.61
CA VAL A 96 -10.56 -3.54 -2.78
C VAL A 96 -9.91 -2.48 -3.64
N ILE A 97 -8.59 -2.56 -3.76
CA ILE A 97 -7.82 -1.76 -4.69
C ILE A 97 -7.91 -2.41 -6.06
N ARG A 98 -8.32 -1.61 -7.05
CA ARG A 98 -8.34 -1.99 -8.46
C ARG A 98 -7.31 -1.17 -9.20
N LYS A 99 -6.37 -1.84 -9.86
CA LYS A 99 -5.31 -1.19 -10.62
C LYS A 99 -5.35 -1.62 -12.08
N GLU A 100 -4.98 -0.68 -12.95
CA GLU A 100 -4.84 -0.88 -14.39
C GLU A 100 -3.57 -0.18 -14.87
N GLY A 101 -2.84 -0.79 -15.81
CA GLY A 101 -1.62 -0.21 -16.38
C GLY A 101 -0.40 -0.16 -15.45
N LEU A 102 -0.56 -0.44 -14.16
CA LEU A 102 0.51 -0.47 -13.15
C LEU A 102 0.75 -1.91 -12.67
N PRO A 103 1.89 -2.53 -13.00
CA PRO A 103 2.12 -3.96 -12.75
C PRO A 103 2.45 -4.29 -11.29
N ASP A 104 2.96 -3.36 -10.51
CA ASP A 104 3.46 -3.60 -9.16
C ASP A 104 2.51 -3.01 -8.09
N ALA A 105 2.71 -3.36 -6.83
CA ALA A 105 2.06 -2.68 -5.71
C ALA A 105 3.03 -2.45 -4.54
N VAL A 106 2.92 -1.30 -3.89
CA VAL A 106 3.62 -1.00 -2.64
C VAL A 106 2.68 -1.26 -1.48
N VAL A 107 3.16 -1.94 -0.44
CA VAL A 107 2.48 -2.03 0.85
C VAL A 107 3.40 -1.44 1.92
N TRP A 108 2.90 -0.44 2.64
CA TRP A 108 3.70 0.29 3.61
C TRP A 108 2.97 0.61 4.91
N ASN A 109 3.64 0.31 6.02
CA ASN A 109 3.35 0.82 7.35
C ASN A 109 4.68 1.05 8.08
N PRO A 110 4.96 2.28 8.58
CA PRO A 110 6.25 2.61 9.17
C PRO A 110 6.52 1.91 10.51
N TRP A 111 5.46 1.46 11.19
CA TRP A 111 5.53 1.00 12.58
C TRP A 111 6.10 2.05 13.54
N ASP A 112 6.22 1.68 14.81
CA ASP A 112 6.53 2.60 15.91
C ASP A 112 7.84 3.41 15.70
N LYS A 113 8.94 2.71 15.42
CA LYS A 113 10.27 3.34 15.38
C LYS A 113 10.42 4.34 14.23
N LYS A 114 9.94 4.00 13.02
CA LYS A 114 10.04 4.88 11.86
C LYS A 114 9.02 6.00 11.94
N ALA A 115 7.80 5.73 12.44
CA ALA A 115 6.79 6.77 12.69
C ALA A 115 7.35 7.90 13.58
N LYS A 116 7.99 7.55 14.70
CA LYS A 116 8.63 8.52 15.61
C LYS A 116 9.77 9.32 14.97
N ALA A 117 10.38 8.82 13.90
CA ALA A 117 11.46 9.49 13.19
C ALA A 117 10.97 10.41 12.07
N LEU A 118 9.70 10.29 11.65
CA LEU A 118 9.07 11.16 10.67
C LEU A 118 8.58 12.42 11.39
N THR A 119 9.12 13.59 11.04
CA THR A 119 8.82 14.86 11.73
C THR A 119 7.37 15.30 11.58
N ASP A 120 6.73 14.89 10.49
CA ASP A 120 5.40 15.33 10.07
C ASP A 120 4.36 14.22 10.26
N PHE A 121 4.66 13.24 11.13
CA PHE A 121 3.83 12.06 11.36
C PHE A 121 3.60 11.85 12.86
N GLY A 122 2.36 11.62 13.26
CA GLY A 122 2.01 11.39 14.66
C GLY A 122 2.64 10.10 15.21
N HIS A 123 3.10 10.13 16.47
CA HIS A 123 3.77 8.98 17.10
C HIS A 123 2.95 7.67 17.04
N ASP A 124 1.62 7.77 17.13
CA ASP A 124 0.69 6.65 17.11
C ASP A 124 -0.09 6.52 15.80
N GLU A 125 0.14 7.41 14.83
CA GLU A 125 -0.63 7.47 13.59
C GLU A 125 -0.47 6.18 12.75
N TYR A 126 0.68 5.50 12.88
CA TYR A 126 0.94 4.22 12.22
C TYR A 126 -0.07 3.13 12.60
N LYS A 127 -0.69 3.21 13.78
CA LYS A 127 -1.69 2.24 14.23
C LYS A 127 -2.97 2.31 13.41
N HIS A 128 -3.25 3.48 12.85
CA HIS A 128 -4.51 3.81 12.20
C HIS A 128 -4.37 4.01 10.69
N MET A 129 -3.24 3.58 10.12
CA MET A 129 -2.97 3.71 8.70
C MET A 129 -2.38 2.46 8.05
N LEU A 130 -2.65 2.33 6.76
CA LEU A 130 -2.00 1.38 5.88
C LEU A 130 -1.96 1.99 4.47
N CYS A 131 -0.77 2.02 3.86
CA CYS A 131 -0.65 2.38 2.45
C CYS A 131 -0.61 1.12 1.59
N VAL A 132 -1.50 1.06 0.59
CA VAL A 132 -1.41 0.07 -0.49
C VAL A 132 -1.58 0.82 -1.81
N GLU A 133 -0.52 0.87 -2.60
CA GLU A 133 -0.43 1.77 -3.76
C GLU A 133 -0.11 0.98 -5.02
N ALA A 134 -0.82 1.26 -6.12
CA ALA A 134 -0.47 0.72 -7.42
C ALA A 134 0.82 1.38 -7.94
N ALA A 135 1.73 0.61 -8.54
CA ALA A 135 3.03 1.13 -8.93
C ALA A 135 3.59 0.49 -10.22
N ALA A 136 4.62 1.12 -10.79
CA ALA A 136 5.44 0.56 -11.87
C ALA A 136 6.92 0.81 -11.51
N ILE A 137 7.48 -0.06 -10.67
CA ILE A 137 8.81 0.13 -10.07
C ILE A 137 9.85 -0.80 -10.67
N GLU A 138 9.52 -2.08 -10.88
CA GLU A 138 10.49 -3.03 -11.45
C GLU A 138 10.79 -2.70 -12.91
N LYS A 139 9.75 -2.35 -13.66
CA LYS A 139 9.84 -1.91 -15.05
C LYS A 139 9.13 -0.57 -15.19
N PRO A 140 9.85 0.55 -15.03
CA PRO A 140 9.26 1.88 -15.14
C PRO A 140 8.63 2.11 -16.51
N ILE A 141 7.42 2.70 -16.51
CA ILE A 141 6.71 3.04 -17.73
C ILE A 141 7.32 4.32 -18.31
N THR A 142 7.74 4.26 -19.58
CA THR A 142 8.21 5.45 -20.32
C THR A 142 7.05 6.07 -21.07
N LEU A 143 6.71 7.31 -20.72
CA LEU A 143 5.71 8.10 -21.45
C LEU A 143 6.37 8.77 -22.66
N LYS A 144 5.71 8.71 -23.82
CA LYS A 144 6.14 9.49 -24.98
C LYS A 144 5.73 10.96 -24.78
N PRO A 145 6.50 11.94 -25.32
CA PRO A 145 6.07 13.33 -25.36
C PRO A 145 4.69 13.46 -26.01
N GLY A 146 3.85 14.33 -25.44
CA GLY A 146 2.51 14.65 -25.95
C GLY A 146 2.52 15.72 -27.02
#